data_AF-A0A843K1Y4-F1
#
_entry.id   AF-A0A843K1Y4-F1
#
_cell.length_a   1.000
_cell.length_b   1.000
_cell.length_c   1.000
_cell.angle_alpha   90.00
_cell.angle_beta   90.00
_cell.angle_gamma   90.00
#
_symmetry.space_group_name_H-M   'P 1'
#
loop_
_entity.id
_entity.type
_entity.pdbx_description
1 polymer ?
#
loop_
_entity_poly.entity_id
_entity_poly.type
_entity_poly.pdbx_seq_one_letter_code
_entity_poly.pdbx_strand_id
1 'polypeptide(L)'
;MEEDEVLSKITRLLERGCTMLATHHDCGAPLFRCQGEIVCPVCSFQDEQVHGEQLSGAGREAPEPSGSEEDRPDHEPSMPLLQAAGKSLPGGTRSTDPFDEERMDGGLMEAKAGLRASLIARLDELSAGIRSEQDLDRLKKMLDCAEGLLRVLRSM
;
A
#
# COMPACT_ATOMS: atom_id res chain seq x y z
N MET A 1 14.25 -11.54 28.66
CA MET A 1 13.72 -10.21 29.05
C MET A 1 12.22 -10.32 29.13
N GLU A 2 11.61 -9.60 30.05
CA GLU A 2 10.15 -9.52 30.17
C GLU A 2 9.60 -8.73 28.98
N GLU A 3 8.46 -9.16 28.41
CA GLU A 3 7.90 -8.56 27.17
C GLU A 3 7.65 -7.06 27.32
N ASP A 4 7.22 -6.63 28.52
CA ASP A 4 7.00 -5.23 28.89
C ASP A 4 8.29 -4.38 28.82
N GLU A 5 9.44 -4.98 29.12
CA GLU A 5 10.74 -4.32 29.03
C GLU A 5 11.13 -4.05 27.56
N VAL A 6 10.86 -5.02 26.69
CA VAL A 6 11.09 -4.90 25.23
C VAL A 6 10.16 -3.87 24.62
N LEU A 7 8.88 -3.90 24.99
CA LEU A 7 7.87 -2.91 24.58
C LEU A 7 8.29 -1.50 25.01
N SER A 8 8.78 -1.35 26.24
CA SER A 8 9.28 -0.05 26.75
C SER A 8 10.48 0.46 25.94
N LYS A 9 11.40 -0.42 25.53
CA LYS A 9 12.54 -0.05 24.67
C LYS A 9 12.09 0.35 23.26
N ILE A 10 11.13 -0.36 22.68
CA ILE A 10 10.53 -0.04 21.38
C ILE A 10 9.90 1.35 21.41
N THR A 11 9.05 1.65 22.41
CA THR A 11 8.39 2.94 22.53
C THR A 11 9.40 4.08 22.61
N ARG A 12 10.47 3.93 23.39
CA ARG A 12 11.55 4.95 23.49
C ARG A 12 12.27 5.19 22.16
N LEU A 13 12.47 4.15 21.35
CA LEU A 13 13.05 4.31 20.00
C LEU A 13 12.12 5.14 19.11
N LEU A 14 10.82 4.87 19.15
CA LEU A 14 9.82 5.60 18.36
C LEU A 14 9.70 7.06 18.80
N GLU A 15 9.69 7.32 20.11
CA GLU A 15 9.68 8.69 20.67
C GLU A 15 10.90 9.51 20.25
N ARG A 16 12.06 8.86 20.04
CA ARG A 16 13.29 9.49 19.54
C ARG A 16 13.30 9.69 18.02
N GLY A 17 12.21 9.35 17.33
CA GLY A 17 12.06 9.47 15.88
C GLY A 17 12.72 8.34 15.08
N CYS A 18 13.06 7.21 15.72
CA CYS A 18 13.53 6.04 14.98
C CYS A 18 12.38 5.38 14.20
N THR A 19 12.68 4.85 13.02
CA THR A 19 11.69 4.19 12.16
C THR A 19 11.83 2.68 12.24
N MET A 20 10.75 1.97 12.58
CA MET A 20 10.70 0.51 12.51
C MET A 20 10.80 0.05 11.05
N LEU A 21 11.63 -0.96 10.80
CA LEU A 21 11.82 -1.56 9.48
C LEU A 21 10.97 -2.83 9.34
N ALA A 22 10.69 -3.23 8.10
CA ALA A 22 10.02 -4.49 7.78
C ALA A 22 10.93 -5.73 7.95
N THR A 23 12.12 -5.55 8.54
CA THR A 23 13.09 -6.61 8.81
C THR A 23 13.24 -6.81 10.32
N HIS A 24 13.54 -8.05 10.70
CA HIS A 24 13.74 -8.45 12.09
C HIS A 24 15.20 -8.87 12.29
N HIS A 25 15.69 -8.75 13.51
CA HIS A 25 16.94 -9.36 13.94
C HIS A 25 16.74 -10.86 14.16
N ASP A 26 17.82 -11.64 14.19
CA ASP A 26 17.79 -13.09 14.45
C ASP A 26 17.19 -13.47 15.82
N CYS A 27 17.03 -12.50 16.72
CA CYS A 27 16.34 -12.67 18.00
C CYS A 27 14.81 -12.54 17.89
N GLY A 28 14.29 -12.29 16.69
CA GLY A 28 12.87 -12.11 16.41
C GLY A 28 12.33 -10.69 16.61
N ALA A 29 13.14 -9.76 17.14
CA ALA A 29 12.71 -8.38 17.37
C ALA A 29 12.80 -7.53 16.08
N PRO A 30 11.87 -6.60 15.84
CA PRO A 30 11.92 -5.72 14.68
C PRO A 30 13.13 -4.79 14.75
N LEU A 31 13.74 -4.50 13.60
CA LEU A 31 14.87 -3.59 13.49
C LEU A 31 14.39 -2.14 13.37
N PHE A 32 15.17 -1.20 13.90
CA PHE A 32 14.88 0.24 13.84
C PHE A 32 16.01 0.98 13.13
N ARG A 33 15.66 2.04 12.41
CA ARG A 33 16.60 2.99 11.83
C ARG A 33 16.59 4.28 12.63
N CYS A 34 17.70 4.60 13.29
CA CYS A 34 17.90 5.81 14.07
C CYS A 34 19.04 6.61 13.42
N GLN A 35 18.76 7.81 12.88
CA GLN A 35 19.81 8.67 12.29
C GLN A 35 20.71 7.98 11.24
N GLY A 36 20.20 6.93 10.58
CA GLY A 36 20.94 6.14 9.58
C GLY A 36 21.49 4.80 10.09
N GLU A 37 21.52 4.57 11.40
CA GLU A 37 22.03 3.35 12.04
C GLU A 37 20.90 2.34 12.31
N ILE A 38 21.23 1.04 12.20
CA ILE A 38 20.28 -0.05 12.43
C ILE A 38 20.45 -0.60 13.86
N VAL A 39 19.37 -0.57 14.65
CA VAL A 39 19.38 -0.92 16.07
C VAL A 39 18.33 -1.99 16.36
N CYS A 40 18.68 -2.97 17.18
CA CYS A 40 17.78 -3.98 17.72
C CYS A 40 17.42 -3.63 19.19
N PRO A 41 16.12 -3.55 19.57
CA PRO A 41 15.72 -3.21 20.94
C PRO A 41 16.09 -4.26 21.98
N VAL A 42 16.39 -5.49 21.54
CA VAL A 42 16.74 -6.60 22.42
C VAL A 42 18.25 -6.76 22.54
N CYS A 43 18.97 -6.73 21.42
CA CYS A 43 20.40 -7.05 21.38
C CYS A 43 21.29 -5.83 21.62
N SER A 44 21.01 -4.69 21.00
CA SER A 44 21.93 -3.53 21.02
C SER A 44 22.01 -2.83 22.38
N PHE A 45 21.00 -3.01 23.23
CA PHE A 45 20.96 -2.40 24.58
C PHE A 45 21.67 -3.22 25.66
N GLN A 46 22.10 -4.45 25.36
CA GLN A 46 22.89 -5.25 26.30
C GLN A 46 24.37 -4.84 26.29
N ASP A 47 24.84 -4.18 25.23
CA ASP A 47 26.22 -3.75 25.08
C ASP A 47 26.52 -2.35 25.67
N GLU A 48 25.50 -1.54 26.02
CA GLU A 48 25.69 -0.15 26.50
C GLU A 48 26.17 -0.01 27.97
N GLN A 49 26.48 -1.11 28.68
CA GLN A 49 27.13 -1.00 30.00
C GLN A 49 28.67 -0.96 29.95
N VAL A 50 29.29 -1.03 28.77
CA VAL A 50 30.76 -1.04 28.66
C VAL A 50 31.24 -0.23 27.45
N HIS A 51 31.86 0.93 27.70
CA HIS A 51 32.63 1.77 26.75
C HIS A 51 31.80 2.57 25.72
N GLY A 52 32.01 3.87 25.47
CA GLY A 52 33.26 4.63 25.56
C GLY A 52 34.05 4.48 24.25
N GLU A 53 33.69 5.29 23.25
CA GLU A 53 34.49 5.62 22.04
C GLU A 53 34.77 4.51 20.98
N GLN A 54 34.44 4.89 19.73
CA GLN A 54 35.06 4.53 18.45
C GLN A 54 34.70 3.21 17.71
N LEU A 55 34.09 3.45 16.54
CA LEU A 55 34.40 2.90 15.21
C LEU A 55 34.40 1.38 15.00
N SER A 56 33.39 0.90 14.27
CA SER A 56 33.58 -0.20 13.32
C SER A 56 32.54 -0.14 12.21
N GLY A 57 32.99 0.28 11.03
CA GLY A 57 32.34 -0.02 9.77
C GLY A 57 32.77 -1.39 9.23
N ALA A 58 31.84 -2.11 8.62
CA ALA A 58 32.02 -3.14 7.60
C ALA A 58 30.60 -3.43 7.08
N GLY A 59 30.28 -3.14 5.83
CA GLY A 59 30.47 -4.08 4.73
C GLY A 59 29.08 -4.55 4.27
N ARG A 60 28.58 -4.01 3.15
CA ARG A 60 28.18 -4.78 1.96
C ARG A 60 27.55 -6.14 2.28
N GLU A 61 26.28 -6.32 1.94
CA GLU A 61 25.86 -7.18 0.82
C GLU A 61 24.33 -7.12 0.64
N ALA A 62 23.92 -6.93 -0.61
CA ALA A 62 22.56 -7.18 -1.07
C ALA A 62 22.42 -8.67 -1.37
N PRO A 63 21.21 -9.26 -1.24
CA PRO A 63 20.86 -10.39 -2.08
C PRO A 63 19.61 -10.12 -2.92
N GLU A 64 19.75 -10.51 -4.18
CA GLU A 64 18.78 -10.61 -5.25
C GLU A 64 17.64 -11.61 -4.92
N PRO A 65 16.49 -11.53 -5.61
CA PRO A 65 15.36 -12.41 -5.40
C PRO A 65 15.58 -13.76 -6.08
N SER A 66 15.51 -14.85 -5.32
CA SER A 66 15.51 -16.22 -5.86
C SER A 66 14.06 -16.70 -6.01
N GLY A 67 13.65 -16.93 -7.25
CA GLY A 67 12.39 -17.59 -7.59
C GLY A 67 12.46 -19.09 -7.34
N SER A 68 11.30 -19.68 -7.07
CA SER A 68 11.06 -21.11 -7.24
C SER A 68 9.55 -21.30 -7.42
N GLU A 69 9.21 -21.81 -8.60
CA GLU A 69 7.89 -22.24 -9.03
C GLU A 69 7.59 -23.66 -8.50
N GLU A 70 6.33 -24.10 -8.70
CA GLU A 70 5.80 -25.47 -8.55
C GLU A 70 5.47 -25.86 -7.08
N ASP A 71 4.28 -26.36 -6.72
CA ASP A 71 3.59 -27.53 -7.28
C ASP A 71 2.12 -27.59 -6.80
N ARG A 72 1.23 -28.10 -7.66
CA ARG A 72 -0.20 -28.39 -7.38
C ARG A 72 -0.32 -29.72 -6.62
N PRO A 73 -1.45 -30.03 -5.96
CA PRO A 73 -2.39 -30.94 -6.64
C PRO A 73 -3.89 -30.75 -6.34
N ASP A 74 -4.67 -31.15 -7.34
CA ASP A 74 -6.11 -31.36 -7.40
C ASP A 74 -6.63 -32.44 -6.42
N HIS A 75 -7.86 -32.27 -5.88
CA HIS A 75 -8.76 -33.41 -5.65
C HIS A 75 -10.24 -33.01 -5.49
N GLU A 76 -11.11 -33.65 -6.29
CA GLU A 76 -12.58 -33.66 -6.26
C GLU A 76 -13.18 -34.37 -5.02
N PRO A 77 -14.50 -34.27 -4.80
CA PRO A 77 -15.30 -35.49 -4.94
C PRO A 77 -16.70 -35.33 -5.59
N SER A 78 -16.96 -36.15 -6.62
CA SER A 78 -18.14 -37.00 -6.92
C SER A 78 -19.59 -36.58 -6.51
N MET A 79 -20.41 -36.28 -7.54
CA MET A 79 -21.74 -36.83 -7.96
C MET A 79 -22.79 -37.34 -6.92
N PRO A 80 -24.11 -37.11 -7.16
CA PRO A 80 -24.87 -37.98 -8.09
C PRO A 80 -25.98 -37.35 -8.95
N LEU A 81 -26.07 -37.88 -10.18
CA LEU A 81 -27.22 -38.25 -11.05
C LEU A 81 -28.64 -37.73 -10.70
N LEU A 82 -29.31 -37.15 -11.71
CA LEU A 82 -30.62 -37.61 -12.20
C LEU A 82 -30.95 -37.04 -13.59
N GLN A 83 -31.84 -37.75 -14.27
CA GLN A 83 -31.98 -37.91 -15.71
C GLN A 83 -33.31 -37.31 -16.17
N ALA A 84 -33.36 -36.61 -17.31
CA ALA A 84 -34.56 -36.54 -18.14
C ALA A 84 -34.26 -36.01 -19.56
N ALA A 85 -34.72 -36.77 -20.56
CA ALA A 85 -34.59 -36.51 -21.99
C ALA A 85 -35.62 -35.50 -22.51
N GLY A 86 -35.29 -34.75 -23.58
CA GLY A 86 -36.26 -33.87 -24.25
C GLY A 86 -35.75 -33.09 -25.47
N LYS A 87 -35.48 -33.80 -26.58
CA LYS A 87 -35.88 -33.51 -27.99
C LYS A 87 -35.93 -32.04 -28.50
N SER A 88 -35.16 -31.82 -29.58
CA SER A 88 -35.43 -30.99 -30.77
C SER A 88 -35.03 -29.49 -30.80
N LEU A 89 -34.17 -29.17 -31.78
CA LEU A 89 -33.98 -27.88 -32.49
C LEU A 89 -35.29 -27.40 -33.17
N PRO A 90 -35.42 -26.20 -33.80
CA PRO A 90 -34.42 -25.16 -34.13
C PRO A 90 -34.87 -23.69 -33.92
N GLY A 91 -33.94 -22.74 -34.13
CA GLY A 91 -34.24 -21.45 -34.79
C GLY A 91 -34.41 -20.23 -33.90
N GLY A 92 -33.73 -19.13 -34.25
CA GLY A 92 -33.99 -17.82 -33.65
C GLY A 92 -32.85 -16.81 -33.76
N THR A 93 -32.61 -16.33 -34.98
CA THR A 93 -32.14 -14.96 -35.29
C THR A 93 -30.95 -14.39 -34.52
N ARG A 94 -29.79 -14.43 -35.21
CA ARG A 94 -28.78 -13.36 -35.13
C ARG A 94 -29.44 -12.02 -35.44
N SER A 95 -29.54 -11.16 -34.43
CA SER A 95 -29.44 -9.72 -34.64
C SER A 95 -28.05 -9.32 -34.16
N THR A 96 -27.11 -9.33 -35.10
CA THR A 96 -25.92 -8.48 -34.98
C THR A 96 -26.39 -7.09 -35.32
N ASP A 97 -26.76 -6.30 -34.30
CA ASP A 97 -26.95 -4.86 -34.47
C ASP A 97 -25.61 -4.26 -34.93
N PRO A 98 -25.56 -3.65 -36.12
CA PRO A 98 -24.40 -2.89 -36.57
C PRO A 98 -24.50 -1.48 -35.97
N PHE A 99 -23.40 -1.03 -35.34
CA PHE A 99 -23.10 0.37 -35.01
C PHE A 99 -23.85 0.99 -33.81
N ASP A 100 -23.24 0.88 -32.62
CA ASP A 100 -23.43 1.81 -31.49
C ASP A 100 -22.04 2.12 -30.88
N GLU A 101 -21.10 2.58 -31.72
CA GLU A 101 -19.73 2.89 -31.30
C GLU A 101 -19.58 4.38 -30.90
N GLU A 102 -20.45 5.25 -31.43
CA GLU A 102 -20.46 6.70 -31.14
C GLU A 102 -21.11 7.07 -29.79
N ARG A 103 -21.86 6.15 -29.16
CA ARG A 103 -22.54 6.39 -27.88
C ARG A 103 -21.64 6.18 -26.66
N MET A 104 -20.57 5.40 -26.81
CA MET A 104 -19.61 5.09 -25.75
C MET A 104 -18.64 6.26 -25.48
N ASP A 105 -18.28 7.03 -26.51
CA ASP A 105 -17.37 8.17 -26.39
C ASP A 105 -18.00 9.35 -25.62
N GLY A 106 -19.30 9.60 -25.84
CA GLY A 106 -20.05 10.61 -25.09
C GLY A 106 -20.13 10.33 -23.58
N GLY A 107 -20.29 9.05 -23.20
CA GLY A 107 -20.30 8.65 -21.79
C GLY A 107 -18.95 8.86 -21.09
N LEU A 108 -17.84 8.59 -21.78
CA LEU A 108 -16.50 8.86 -21.27
C LEU A 108 -16.24 10.36 -21.11
N MET A 109 -16.68 11.17 -22.09
CA MET A 109 -16.56 12.62 -22.03
C MET A 109 -17.37 13.22 -20.86
N GLU A 110 -18.61 12.76 -20.68
CA GLU A 110 -19.48 13.19 -19.57
C GLU A 110 -18.92 12.76 -18.21
N ALA A 111 -18.44 11.52 -18.09
CA ALA A 111 -17.77 11.05 -16.87
C ALA A 111 -16.50 11.86 -16.56
N LYS A 112 -15.70 12.20 -17.59
CA LYS A 112 -14.51 13.05 -17.45
C LYS A 112 -14.89 14.47 -17.01
N ALA A 113 -15.94 15.05 -17.57
CA ALA A 113 -16.45 16.36 -17.17
C ALA A 113 -16.97 16.35 -15.72
N GLY A 114 -17.72 15.32 -15.34
CA GLY A 114 -18.21 15.11 -13.98
C GLY A 114 -17.07 14.98 -12.98
N LEU A 115 -16.07 14.13 -13.28
CA LEU A 115 -14.88 13.98 -12.45
C LEU A 115 -14.11 15.29 -12.32
N ARG A 116 -13.92 16.03 -13.41
CA ARG A 116 -13.26 17.34 -13.40
C ARG A 116 -13.98 18.31 -12.47
N ALA A 117 -15.31 18.37 -12.53
CA ALA A 117 -16.12 19.22 -11.66
C ALA A 117 -15.98 18.83 -10.17
N SER A 118 -16.02 17.53 -9.86
CA SER A 118 -15.83 17.05 -8.48
C SER A 118 -14.43 17.34 -7.93
N LEU A 119 -13.38 17.19 -8.75
CA LEU A 119 -12.00 17.51 -8.36
C LEU A 119 -11.82 19.01 -8.07
N ILE A 120 -12.44 19.88 -8.88
CA ILE A 120 -12.44 21.34 -8.64
C ILE A 120 -13.15 21.66 -7.33
N ALA A 121 -14.37 21.12 -7.11
CA ALA A 121 -15.10 21.36 -5.87
C ALA A 121 -14.31 20.90 -4.63
N ARG A 122 -13.58 19.78 -4.73
CA ARG A 122 -12.72 19.30 -3.63
C ARG A 122 -11.51 20.20 -3.41
N LEU A 123 -10.92 20.77 -4.46
CA LEU A 123 -9.85 21.75 -4.32
C LEU A 123 -10.31 23.02 -3.61
N ASP A 124 -11.54 23.48 -3.88
CA ASP A 124 -12.12 24.64 -3.18
C ASP A 124 -12.30 24.36 -1.69
N GLU A 125 -12.76 23.15 -1.33
CA GLU A 125 -12.88 22.70 0.06
C GLU A 125 -11.51 22.63 0.77
N LEU A 126 -10.50 22.03 0.12
CA LEU A 126 -9.13 22.00 0.66
C LEU A 126 -8.56 23.42 0.81
N SER A 127 -8.80 24.30 -0.16
CA SER A 127 -8.36 25.69 -0.11
C SER A 127 -9.00 26.44 1.07
N ALA A 128 -10.24 26.13 1.42
CA ALA A 128 -10.88 26.65 2.62
C ALA A 128 -10.26 26.08 3.90
N GLY A 129 -10.00 24.78 3.96
CA GLY A 129 -9.34 24.14 5.09
C GLY A 129 -7.92 24.64 5.35
N ILE A 130 -7.13 24.86 4.29
CA ILE A 130 -5.76 25.41 4.36
C ILE A 130 -5.74 26.78 5.05
N ARG A 131 -6.72 27.65 4.81
CA ARG A 131 -6.75 29.01 5.36
C ARG A 131 -6.92 29.05 6.88
N SER A 132 -7.58 28.05 7.47
CA SER A 132 -7.87 28.00 8.90
C SER A 132 -7.00 27.02 9.68
N GLU A 133 -6.17 26.23 8.99
CA GLU A 133 -5.32 25.22 9.62
C GLU A 133 -4.16 25.85 10.40
N GLN A 134 -3.93 25.34 11.60
CA GLN A 134 -2.81 25.77 12.47
C GLN A 134 -1.79 24.65 12.69
N ASP A 135 -2.18 23.39 12.49
CA ASP A 135 -1.26 22.26 12.58
C ASP A 135 -0.43 22.12 11.30
N LEU A 136 0.90 22.23 11.43
CA LEU A 136 1.81 22.26 10.28
C LEU A 136 1.90 20.92 9.55
N ASP A 137 1.81 19.79 10.26
CA ASP A 137 1.83 18.47 9.65
C ASP A 137 0.56 18.19 8.84
N ARG A 138 -0.59 18.61 9.37
CA ARG A 138 -1.88 18.55 8.67
C ARG A 138 -1.92 19.51 7.50
N LEU A 139 -1.39 20.72 7.64
CA LEU A 139 -1.26 21.69 6.56
C LEU A 139 -0.42 21.12 5.41
N LYS A 140 0.73 20.53 5.71
CA LYS A 140 1.57 19.85 4.72
C LYS A 140 0.80 18.76 3.96
N LYS A 141 0.12 17.86 4.70
CA LYS A 141 -0.72 16.81 4.08
C LYS A 141 -1.81 17.37 3.17
N MET A 142 -2.44 18.48 3.56
CA MET A 142 -3.45 19.14 2.72
C MET A 142 -2.86 19.75 1.45
N LEU A 143 -1.68 20.37 1.55
CA LEU A 143 -0.98 20.92 0.39
C LEU A 143 -0.52 19.82 -0.58
N ASP A 144 0.02 18.71 -0.06
CA ASP A 144 0.42 17.55 -0.87
C ASP A 144 -0.80 16.95 -1.61
N CYS A 145 -1.94 16.86 -0.93
CA CYS A 145 -3.19 16.41 -1.52
C CYS A 145 -3.69 17.38 -2.61
N ALA A 146 -3.67 18.69 -2.35
CA ALA A 146 -4.05 19.70 -3.32
C ALA A 146 -3.14 19.68 -4.56
N GLU A 147 -1.83 19.51 -4.38
CA GLU A 147 -0.88 19.36 -5.48
C GLU A 147 -1.21 18.13 -6.35
N GLY A 148 -1.51 16.99 -5.71
CA GLY A 148 -1.94 15.78 -6.40
C GLY A 148 -3.18 15.99 -7.27
N LEU A 149 -4.21 16.65 -6.72
CA LEU A 149 -5.44 16.97 -7.45
C LEU A 149 -5.16 17.90 -8.65
N LEU A 150 -4.31 18.92 -8.48
CA LEU A 150 -3.91 19.82 -9.55
C LEU A 150 -3.14 19.09 -10.67
N ARG A 151 -2.25 18.15 -10.32
CA ARG A 151 -1.55 17.30 -11.30
C ARG A 151 -2.53 16.46 -12.11
N VAL A 152 -3.51 15.82 -11.46
CA VAL A 152 -4.55 15.03 -12.13
C VAL A 152 -5.37 15.92 -13.06
N LEU A 153 -5.85 17.06 -12.59
CA LEU A 153 -6.63 18.01 -13.40
C LEU A 153 -5.88 18.54 -14.62
N ARG A 154 -4.54 18.68 -14.54
CA ARG A 154 -3.70 19.08 -15.67
C ARG A 154 -3.54 17.97 -16.71
N SER A 155 -3.62 16.70 -16.27
CA SER A 155 -3.47 15.53 -17.14
C SER A 155 -4.77 15.07 -17.81
N MET A 156 -5.92 15.58 -17.35
CA MET A 156 -7.24 15.36 -17.96
C MET A 156 -7.45 16.31 -19.14
#